data_AF-M1EC56-F1
#
_entry.id   AF-M1EC56-F1
#
_cell.length_a   1.000
_cell.length_b   1.000
_cell.length_c   1.000
_cell.angle_alpha   90.00
_cell.angle_beta   90.00
_cell.angle_gamma   90.00
#
_symmetry.space_group_name_H-M   'P 1'
#
loop_
_entity.id
_entity.type
_entity.pdbx_description
1 polymer ?
#
loop_
_entity_poly.entity_id
_entity_poly.type
_entity_poly.pdbx_seq_one_letter_code
_entity_poly.pdbx_strand_id
1 'polypeptide(L)'
;ILVEPSKSAFGDAVYHVSGILDFGDMSYGYYVFEVAVTIMYMMIESERPLHVGGHVLAGFESVIPLTPVERSALFLLVCGRFCQSLVIAAHSC
;
A
#
# COMPACT_ATOMS: atom_id res chain seq x y z
N ILE A 1 -10.58 -4.85 2.01
CA ILE A 1 -10.23 -4.93 3.45
C ILE A 1 -11.51 -4.95 4.24
N LEU A 2 -11.65 -5.88 5.19
CA LEU A 2 -12.75 -5.92 6.14
C LEU A 2 -12.35 -5.16 7.40
N VAL A 3 -13.29 -4.38 7.95
CA VAL A 3 -13.09 -3.59 9.18
C VAL A 3 -14.22 -3.84 10.16
N GLU A 4 -13.89 -3.83 11.44
CA GLU A 4 -14.85 -4.01 12.54
C GLU A 4 -14.74 -2.83 13.53
N PRO A 5 -15.87 -2.36 14.09
CA PRO A 5 -15.85 -1.32 15.11
C PRO A 5 -15.09 -1.80 16.36
N SER A 6 -14.17 -0.98 16.83
CA SER A 6 -13.52 -1.11 18.12
C SER A 6 -14.31 -0.37 19.19
N LYS A 7 -14.47 -0.97 20.38
CA LYS A 7 -15.12 -0.32 21.51
C LYS A 7 -14.19 0.76 22.09
N SER A 8 -14.32 1.98 21.60
CA SER A 8 -13.67 3.16 22.18
C SER A 8 -14.42 3.62 23.43
N ALA A 9 -13.69 3.86 24.54
CA ALA A 9 -14.25 4.44 25.76
C ALA A 9 -14.70 5.90 25.61
N PHE A 10 -14.30 6.56 24.51
CA PHE A 10 -14.46 8.01 24.31
C PHE A 10 -15.46 8.38 23.20
N GLY A 11 -16.22 7.42 22.66
CA GLY A 11 -17.29 7.70 21.68
C GLY A 11 -16.83 7.93 20.24
N ASP A 12 -15.52 8.04 19.99
CA ASP A 12 -14.97 8.04 18.63
C ASP A 12 -15.07 6.65 17.99
N ALA A 13 -15.56 6.59 16.75
CA ALA A 13 -15.61 5.36 15.98
C ALA A 13 -14.20 4.95 15.54
N VAL A 14 -13.55 4.12 16.36
CA VAL A 14 -12.28 3.46 16.01
C VAL A 14 -12.60 2.17 15.26
N TYR A 15 -11.91 1.90 14.17
CA TYR A 15 -12.05 0.64 13.42
C TYR A 15 -10.75 -0.14 13.48
N HIS A 16 -10.85 -1.47 13.50
CA HIS A 16 -9.70 -2.36 13.33
C HIS A 16 -9.87 -3.20 12.08
N VAL A 17 -8.76 -3.56 11.44
CA VAL A 17 -8.76 -4.46 10.29
C VAL A 17 -9.06 -5.88 10.78
N SER A 18 -10.13 -6.49 10.25
CA SER A 18 -10.56 -7.85 10.61
C SER A 18 -10.27 -8.88 9.51
N GLY A 19 -9.96 -8.44 8.28
CA GLY A 19 -9.63 -9.35 7.19
C GLY A 19 -9.13 -8.68 5.92
N ILE A 20 -8.44 -9.48 5.10
CA ILE A 20 -7.97 -9.13 3.75
C ILE A 20 -8.62 -10.11 2.77
N LEU A 21 -9.01 -9.61 1.59
CA LEU A 21 -9.72 -10.32 0.54
C LEU A 21 -9.00 -10.08 -0.79
N ASP A 22 -9.55 -10.61 -1.90
CA ASP A 22 -9.09 -10.37 -3.28
C ASP A 22 -7.65 -10.85 -3.56
N PHE A 23 -7.41 -12.11 -3.20
CA PHE A 23 -6.14 -12.81 -3.33
C PHE A 23 -5.82 -13.34 -4.75
N GLY A 24 -6.59 -12.94 -5.77
CA GLY A 24 -6.50 -13.47 -7.14
C GLY A 24 -5.20 -13.13 -7.86
N ASP A 25 -4.57 -12.00 -7.50
CA ASP A 25 -3.34 -11.50 -8.11
C ASP A 25 -2.07 -11.80 -7.26
N MET A 26 -2.18 -12.68 -6.27
CA MET A 26 -1.02 -13.03 -5.45
C MET A 26 0.09 -13.69 -6.27
N SER A 27 1.31 -13.26 -6.02
CA SER A 27 2.51 -13.79 -6.68
C SER A 27 3.66 -13.90 -5.69
N TYR A 28 4.67 -14.72 -6.03
CA TYR A 28 5.91 -14.79 -5.25
C TYR A 28 6.84 -13.66 -5.67
N GLY A 29 7.24 -12.82 -4.73
CA GLY A 29 8.07 -11.64 -5.00
C GLY A 29 8.70 -11.05 -3.74
N TYR A 30 9.40 -9.93 -3.92
CA TYR A 30 10.01 -9.19 -2.81
C TYR A 30 8.97 -8.30 -2.12
N TYR A 31 9.03 -8.20 -0.80
CA TYR A 31 8.08 -7.38 -0.03
C TYR A 31 8.07 -5.91 -0.42
N VAL A 32 9.21 -5.36 -0.86
CA VAL A 32 9.29 -3.97 -1.36
C VAL A 32 8.34 -3.71 -2.55
N PHE A 33 7.99 -4.74 -3.33
CA PHE A 33 7.03 -4.60 -4.42
C PHE A 33 5.62 -4.35 -3.89
N GLU A 34 5.20 -5.04 -2.82
CA GLU A 34 3.92 -4.82 -2.16
C GLU A 34 3.83 -3.41 -1.56
N VAL A 35 4.93 -2.92 -0.99
CA VAL A 35 5.01 -1.54 -0.49
C VAL A 35 4.85 -0.54 -1.64
N ALA A 36 5.54 -0.76 -2.76
CA ALA A 36 5.44 0.12 -3.93
C ALA A 36 4.03 0.14 -4.55
N VAL A 37 3.38 -1.02 -4.66
CA VAL A 37 1.98 -1.15 -5.12
C VAL A 37 1.04 -0.39 -4.20
N THR A 38 1.17 -0.58 -2.89
CA THR A 38 0.31 0.08 -1.89
C THR A 38 0.49 1.60 -1.95
N ILE A 39 1.72 2.09 -1.97
CA ILE A 39 2.01 3.53 -2.06
C ILE A 39 1.41 4.11 -3.35
N MET A 40 1.60 3.45 -4.50
CA MET A 40 1.08 3.93 -5.78
C MET A 40 -0.44 4.11 -5.75
N TYR A 41 -1.19 3.11 -5.29
CA TYR A 41 -2.65 3.23 -5.21
C TYR A 41 -3.10 4.27 -4.18
N MET A 42 -2.43 4.37 -3.03
CA MET A 42 -2.73 5.41 -2.05
C MET A 42 -2.45 6.82 -2.60
N MET A 43 -1.40 6.98 -3.42
CA MET A 43 -1.10 8.24 -4.10
C MET A 43 -2.20 8.64 -5.07
N ILE A 44 -2.84 7.70 -5.77
CA ILE A 44 -3.95 7.98 -6.68
C ILE A 44 -5.18 8.50 -5.93
N GLU A 45 -5.50 7.89 -4.78
CA GLU A 45 -6.68 8.23 -3.99
C GLU A 45 -6.52 9.48 -3.12
N SER A 46 -5.29 9.97 -2.92
CA SER A 46 -5.00 11.06 -2.00
C SER A 46 -4.82 12.42 -2.70
N GLU A 47 -5.43 13.47 -2.14
CA GLU A 47 -5.15 14.86 -2.53
C GLU A 47 -3.69 15.29 -2.22
N ARG A 48 -2.97 14.53 -1.37
CA ARG A 48 -1.58 14.80 -0.95
C ARG A 48 -0.69 13.57 -1.22
N PRO A 49 -0.45 13.22 -2.49
CA PRO A 49 0.15 11.95 -2.88
C PRO A 49 1.52 11.69 -2.25
N LEU A 50 2.40 12.70 -2.16
CA LEU A 50 3.73 12.47 -1.58
C LEU A 50 3.70 12.18 -0.07
N HIS A 51 2.72 12.70 0.66
CA HIS A 51 2.62 12.49 2.10
C HIS A 51 2.14 11.08 2.44
N VAL A 52 1.18 10.55 1.69
CA VAL A 52 0.61 9.22 2.00
C VAL A 52 1.64 8.11 1.83
N GLY A 53 2.59 8.27 0.89
CA GLY A 53 3.71 7.34 0.74
C GLY A 53 4.55 7.18 2.02
N GLY A 54 4.78 8.29 2.73
CA GLY A 54 5.48 8.27 4.02
C GLY A 54 4.71 7.54 5.12
N HIS A 55 3.38 7.71 5.18
CA HIS A 55 2.53 7.02 6.15
C HIS A 55 2.51 5.50 5.93
N VAL A 56 2.35 5.07 4.67
CA VAL A 56 2.38 3.64 4.31
C VAL A 56 3.74 3.04 4.65
N LEU A 57 4.84 3.72 4.27
CA LEU A 57 6.19 3.24 4.55
C LEU A 57 6.46 3.12 6.05
N ALA A 58 6.07 4.12 6.84
CA ALA A 58 6.23 4.09 8.30
C ALA A 58 5.43 2.95 8.94
N GLY A 59 4.20 2.71 8.47
CA GLY A 59 3.37 1.60 8.94
C GLY A 59 3.98 0.24 8.60
N PHE A 60 4.46 0.06 7.37
CA PHE A 60 5.09 -1.17 6.93
C PHE A 60 6.40 -1.47 7.70
N GLU A 61 7.31 -0.49 7.77
CA GLU A 61 8.59 -0.64 8.46
C GLU A 61 8.47 -0.80 9.98
N SER A 62 7.32 -0.46 10.57
CA SER A 62 7.04 -0.74 11.98
C SER A 62 6.92 -2.24 12.30
N VAL A 63 6.65 -3.06 11.28
CA VAL A 63 6.52 -4.53 11.39
C VAL A 63 7.69 -5.21 10.69
N ILE A 64 7.97 -4.83 9.44
CA ILE A 64 9.03 -5.42 8.61
C ILE A 64 9.91 -4.30 8.06
N PRO A 65 11.08 -4.04 8.66
CA PRO A 65 12.01 -3.02 8.16
C PRO A 65 12.54 -3.37 6.78
N LEU A 66 12.51 -2.41 5.85
CA LEU A 66 13.15 -2.59 4.55
C LEU A 66 14.67 -2.52 4.69
N THR A 67 15.36 -3.31 3.88
CA THR A 67 16.81 -3.19 3.73
C THR A 67 17.18 -1.85 3.07
N PRO A 68 18.43 -1.37 3.21
CA PRO A 68 18.86 -0.16 2.53
C PRO A 68 18.69 -0.22 1.00
N VAL A 69 18.89 -1.39 0.41
CA VAL A 69 18.73 -1.60 -1.04
C VAL A 69 17.26 -1.45 -1.44
N GLU A 70 16.35 -2.12 -0.74
CA GLU A 70 14.91 -2.00 -0.98
C GLU A 70 14.42 -0.56 -0.82
N ARG A 71 14.84 0.11 0.26
CA ARG A 71 14.48 1.51 0.51
C ARG A 71 14.97 2.44 -0.58
N SER A 72 16.20 2.22 -1.07
CA SER A 72 16.77 3.03 -2.17
C SER A 72 16.05 2.81 -3.51
N ALA A 73 15.53 1.61 -3.75
CA ALA A 73 14.81 1.27 -4.96
C ALA A 73 13.34 1.71 -4.95
N LEU A 74 12.76 1.97 -3.76
CA LEU A 74 11.32 2.14 -3.57
C LEU A 74 10.70 3.22 -4.47
N PHE A 75 11.35 4.38 -4.61
CA PHE A 75 10.84 5.45 -5.48
C PHE A 75 10.71 4.98 -6.93
N LEU A 76 11.75 4.33 -7.46
CA LEU A 76 11.74 3.81 -8.82
C LEU A 76 10.67 2.73 -9.00
N LEU A 77 10.47 1.87 -7.99
CA LEU A 77 9.46 0.82 -8.02
C LEU A 77 8.04 1.40 -8.04
N VAL A 78 7.78 2.48 -7.28
CA VAL A 78 6.49 3.19 -7.32
C VAL A 78 6.22 3.76 -8.71
N CYS A 79 7.22 4.42 -9.33
CA CYS A 79 7.10 4.91 -10.70
C CYS A 79 6.87 3.76 -11.70
N GLY A 80 7.61 2.66 -11.58
CA GLY A 80 7.44 1.48 -12.43
C GLY A 80 6.04 0.89 -12.31
N ARG A 81 5.47 0.89 -11.10
CA ARG A 81 4.11 0.40 -10.86
C ARG A 81 3.02 1.32 -11.42
N PHE A 82 3.23 2.65 -11.43
CA PHE A 82 2.37 3.56 -12.20
C PHE A 82 2.34 3.20 -13.68
N CYS A 83 3.50 3.00 -14.30
CA CYS A 83 3.60 2.59 -15.70
C CYS A 83 2.89 1.25 -15.95
N GLN A 84 3.12 0.26 -15.08
CA GLN A 84 2.49 -1.06 -15.19
C GLN A 84 0.96 -0.95 -15.10
N SER A 85 0.43 -0.23 -14.10
CA SER A 85 -1.01 -0.03 -13.95
C SER A 85 -1.63 0.68 -15.15
N LEU A 86 -0.96 1.70 -15.70
CA LEU A 86 -1.42 2.41 -16.89
C LEU A 86 -1.49 1.49 -18.13
N VAL A 87 -0.43 0.70 -18.36
CA VAL A 87 -0.37 -0.22 -19.50
C VAL A 87 -1.43 -1.31 -19.38
N ILE A 88 -1.59 -1.91 -18.19
CA ILE A 88 -2.64 -2.93 -17.95
C ILE A 88 -4.02 -2.30 -18.20
N ALA A 89 -4.30 -1.14 -17.62
CA ALA A 89 -5.59 -0.47 -17.80
C ALA A 89 -5.91 -0.16 -19.28
N ALA A 90 -4.89 0.15 -20.09
CA ALA A 90 -5.07 0.40 -21.53
C ALA A 90 -5.39 -0.88 -22.34
N HIS A 91 -5.12 -2.07 -21.81
CA HIS A 91 -5.23 -3.36 -22.52
C HIS A 91 -6.19 -4.37 -21.88
N SER A 92 -6.85 -4.01 -20.78
CA SER A 92 -7.78 -4.89 -20.05
C SER A 92 -9.25 -4.53 -20.23
N CYS A 93 -9.64 -4.04 -21.42
CA CYS A 93 -11.05 -3.83 -21.79
C CYS A 93 -11.83 -5.14 -21.91
#